data_AF-A0A969ZPD8-F1
#
_entry.id   AF-A0A969ZPD8-F1
#
_cell.length_a   1.000
_cell.length_b   1.000
_cell.length_c   1.000
_cell.angle_alpha   90.00
_cell.angle_beta   90.00
_cell.angle_gamma   90.00
#
_symmetry.space_group_name_H-M   'P 1'
#
loop_
_entity.id
_entity.type
_entity.pdbx_description
1 polymer ?
#
loop_
_entity_poly.entity_id
_entity_poly.type
_entity_poly.pdbx_seq_one_letter_code
_entity_poly.pdbx_strand_id
1 'polypeptide(L)'
;MAVSNLICRKTEAEILLDDLAIKKIKESHSQKAIKTIIIIFLSIILAAGLAVAYRILVINKKFWTTEAFISAVSLFYAFVSLSVGVLILKLLPGKGNALAKIVFSLVILFVFIVCLLPFAASPFMVKNAETEYIQAFGEEFLASPEYDLEHFRKVRFSIPEYFFCIVSEGFAVRKDIPFYQGTEDVDKGLRLYFDAYTPIVDGDTLPGGNSV
;
A
#
# COMPACT_ATOMS: atom_id res chain seq x y z
N MET A 1 -42.71 13.82 69.55
CA MET A 1 -42.83 13.09 68.27
C MET A 1 -41.47 13.15 67.59
N ALA A 2 -40.68 12.08 67.75
CA ALA A 2 -39.33 11.99 67.18
C ALA A 2 -39.44 11.38 65.77
N VAL A 3 -39.24 12.23 64.77
CA VAL A 3 -39.10 11.83 63.37
C VAL A 3 -37.61 11.58 63.11
N SER A 4 -37.34 10.55 62.29
CA SER A 4 -36.10 10.35 61.55
C SER A 4 -34.87 9.91 62.37
N ASN A 5 -34.61 8.60 62.36
CA ASN A 5 -33.26 8.04 62.17
C ASN A 5 -33.35 6.55 61.80
N LEU A 6 -34.01 6.27 60.67
CA LEU A 6 -33.89 4.97 59.99
C LEU A 6 -32.79 5.12 58.94
N ILE A 7 -31.54 5.16 59.41
CA ILE A 7 -30.38 4.96 58.55
C ILE A 7 -30.39 3.48 58.19
N CYS A 8 -30.92 3.17 57.01
CA CYS A 8 -30.88 1.83 56.43
C CYS A 8 -29.40 1.48 56.22
N ARG A 9 -28.83 0.68 57.13
CA ARG A 9 -27.49 0.09 56.96
C ARG A 9 -27.57 -0.86 55.77
N LYS A 10 -27.08 -0.41 54.61
CA LYS A 10 -26.92 -1.28 53.43
C LYS A 10 -26.11 -2.50 53.86
N THR A 11 -26.55 -3.67 53.43
CA THR A 11 -25.80 -4.91 53.68
C THR A 11 -24.55 -4.95 52.80
N GLU A 12 -23.48 -5.62 53.24
CA GLU A 12 -22.22 -5.71 52.47
C GLU A 12 -22.44 -6.24 51.05
N ALA A 13 -23.44 -7.11 50.86
CA ALA A 13 -23.87 -7.59 49.55
C ALA A 13 -24.41 -6.49 48.63
N GLU A 14 -25.17 -5.52 49.16
CA GLU A 14 -25.68 -4.38 48.37
C GLU A 14 -24.56 -3.43 47.97
N ILE A 15 -23.56 -3.23 48.85
CA ILE A 15 -22.38 -2.41 48.57
C ILE A 15 -21.56 -3.05 47.44
N LEU A 16 -21.34 -4.38 47.49
CA LEU A 16 -20.64 -5.11 46.43
C LEU A 16 -21.39 -5.08 45.08
N LEU A 17 -22.72 -5.17 45.10
CA LEU A 17 -23.54 -5.06 43.89
C LEU A 17 -23.47 -3.67 43.26
N ASP A 18 -23.50 -2.62 44.07
CA ASP A 18 -23.33 -1.25 43.61
C ASP A 18 -21.95 -1.03 42.99
N ASP A 19 -20.89 -1.57 43.60
CA ASP A 19 -19.51 -1.43 43.12
C ASP A 19 -19.28 -2.17 41.78
N LEU A 20 -19.88 -3.37 41.64
CA LEU A 20 -19.91 -4.11 40.37
C LEU A 20 -20.72 -3.39 39.29
N ALA A 21 -21.84 -2.76 39.64
CA ALA A 21 -22.64 -1.97 38.71
C ALA A 21 -21.87 -0.73 38.24
N ILE A 22 -21.21 -0.02 39.15
CA ILE A 22 -20.35 1.15 38.84
C ILE A 22 -19.19 0.72 37.94
N LYS A 23 -18.52 -0.41 38.24
CA LYS A 23 -17.44 -0.95 37.40
C LYS A 23 -17.94 -1.29 35.99
N LYS A 24 -19.09 -1.94 35.88
CA LYS A 24 -19.71 -2.29 34.58
C LYS A 24 -20.12 -1.05 33.78
N ILE A 25 -20.65 -0.01 34.44
CA ILE A 25 -20.99 1.27 33.81
C ILE A 25 -19.71 1.97 33.31
N LYS A 26 -18.65 2.00 34.12
CA LYS A 26 -17.35 2.59 33.78
C LYS A 26 -16.68 1.86 32.61
N GLU A 27 -16.68 0.53 32.61
CA GLU A 27 -16.19 -0.29 31.49
C GLU A 27 -17.00 -0.03 30.21
N SER A 28 -18.33 0.01 30.31
CA SER A 28 -19.22 0.37 29.19
C SER A 28 -18.94 1.78 28.64
N HIS A 29 -18.70 2.76 29.50
CA HIS A 29 -18.39 4.13 29.09
C HIS A 29 -17.00 4.24 28.44
N SER A 30 -16.00 3.55 28.99
CA SER A 30 -14.65 3.45 28.41
C SER A 30 -14.66 2.79 27.03
N GLN A 31 -15.41 1.69 26.87
CA GLN A 31 -15.58 1.03 25.57
C GLN A 31 -16.26 1.91 24.54
N LYS A 32 -17.25 2.73 24.94
CA LYS A 32 -17.88 3.71 24.06
C LYS A 32 -16.89 4.79 23.61
N ALA A 33 -16.07 5.33 24.53
CA ALA A 33 -15.06 6.32 24.21
C ALA A 33 -14.00 5.79 23.23
N ILE A 34 -13.50 4.57 23.45
CA ILE A 34 -12.53 3.91 22.55
C ILE A 34 -13.12 3.73 21.15
N LYS A 35 -14.37 3.25 21.03
CA LYS A 35 -15.05 3.12 19.74
C LYS A 35 -15.14 4.46 19.00
N THR A 36 -15.48 5.53 19.71
CA THR A 36 -15.55 6.88 19.11
C THR A 36 -14.18 7.33 18.59
N ILE A 37 -13.10 7.12 19.36
CA ILE A 37 -11.73 7.45 18.94
C ILE A 37 -11.35 6.67 17.66
N ILE A 38 -11.63 5.37 17.62
CA ILE A 38 -11.37 4.53 16.44
C ILE A 38 -12.17 5.04 15.24
N ILE A 39 -13.44 5.38 15.39
CA ILE A 39 -14.27 5.92 14.30
C ILE A 39 -13.70 7.23 13.78
N ILE A 40 -13.24 8.14 14.65
CA ILE A 40 -12.63 9.42 14.25
C ILE A 40 -11.36 9.15 13.43
N PHE A 41 -10.49 8.26 13.91
CA PHE A 41 -9.27 7.88 13.20
C PHE A 41 -9.55 7.27 11.83
N LEU A 42 -10.49 6.32 11.76
CA LEU A 42 -10.93 5.71 10.49
C LEU A 42 -11.56 6.75 9.55
N SER A 43 -12.29 7.73 10.09
CA SER A 43 -12.89 8.80 9.29
C SER A 43 -11.84 9.72 8.66
N ILE A 44 -10.71 9.96 9.34
CA ILE A 44 -9.57 10.70 8.78
C ILE A 44 -8.98 9.94 7.59
N ILE A 45 -8.82 8.62 7.69
CA ILE A 45 -8.34 7.78 6.58
C ILE A 45 -9.33 7.83 5.41
N LEU A 46 -10.64 7.74 5.68
CA LEU A 46 -11.66 7.86 4.65
C LEU A 46 -11.65 9.24 3.99
N ALA A 47 -11.42 10.31 4.75
CA ALA A 47 -11.29 11.67 4.22
C ALA A 47 -10.06 11.82 3.30
N ALA A 48 -8.94 11.16 3.62
CA ALA A 48 -7.79 11.10 2.71
C ALA A 48 -8.16 10.40 1.39
N GLY A 49 -8.88 9.28 1.45
CA GLY A 49 -9.41 8.61 0.24
C GLY A 49 -10.35 9.51 -0.57
N LEU A 50 -11.20 10.29 0.09
CA LEU A 50 -12.07 11.26 -0.56
C LEU A 50 -11.27 12.39 -1.25
N ALA A 51 -10.19 12.87 -0.62
CA ALA A 51 -9.30 13.85 -1.24
C ALA A 51 -8.63 13.29 -2.49
N VAL A 52 -8.20 12.03 -2.47
CA VAL A 52 -7.66 11.33 -3.65
C VAL A 52 -8.73 11.21 -4.75
N ALA A 53 -9.95 10.76 -4.41
CA ALA A 53 -11.06 10.67 -5.36
C ALA A 53 -11.38 12.03 -6.00
N TYR A 54 -11.40 13.11 -5.20
CA TYR A 54 -11.57 14.47 -5.71
C TYR A 54 -10.45 14.87 -6.68
N ARG A 55 -9.19 14.57 -6.35
CA ARG A 55 -8.06 14.83 -7.25
C ARG A 55 -8.20 14.07 -8.57
N ILE A 56 -8.64 12.81 -8.54
CA ILE A 56 -8.88 12.02 -9.76
C ILE A 56 -9.92 12.69 -10.66
N LEU A 57 -11.05 13.14 -10.09
CA LEU A 57 -12.13 13.77 -10.86
C LEU A 57 -11.79 15.17 -11.38
N VAL A 58 -10.99 15.93 -10.63
CA VAL A 58 -10.71 17.34 -10.92
C VAL A 58 -9.37 17.51 -11.65
N ILE A 59 -8.66 16.43 -12.01
CA ILE A 59 -7.31 16.54 -12.56
C ILE A 59 -7.26 17.48 -13.77
N ASN A 60 -6.40 18.48 -13.60
CA ASN A 60 -6.22 19.64 -14.45
C ASN A 60 -4.71 19.75 -14.71
N LYS A 61 -4.25 19.19 -15.83
CA LYS A 61 -2.95 19.34 -16.54
C LYS A 61 -1.59 19.28 -15.79
N LYS A 62 -1.51 19.36 -14.45
CA LYS A 62 -0.24 19.54 -13.69
C LYS A 62 0.32 18.29 -13.01
N PHE A 63 -0.24 17.09 -13.25
CA PHE A 63 0.12 15.87 -12.52
C PHE A 63 1.25 15.03 -13.17
N TRP A 64 2.07 15.64 -14.04
CA TRP A 64 3.04 14.95 -14.92
C TRP A 64 4.05 14.03 -14.22
N THR A 65 4.43 14.28 -12.96
CA THR A 65 5.47 13.47 -12.29
C THR A 65 4.95 12.21 -11.59
N THR A 66 3.63 12.05 -11.41
CA THR A 66 3.05 10.91 -10.67
C THR A 66 1.95 10.18 -11.44
N GLU A 67 1.70 10.56 -12.69
CA GLU A 67 0.66 10.00 -13.54
C GLU A 67 0.85 8.49 -13.79
N ALA A 68 2.09 8.05 -13.97
CA ALA A 68 2.41 6.62 -14.14
C ALA A 68 1.95 5.76 -12.94
N PHE A 69 1.89 6.33 -11.74
CA PHE A 69 1.50 5.63 -10.51
C PHE A 69 0.02 5.85 -10.14
N ILE A 70 -0.72 6.67 -10.90
CA ILE A 70 -2.09 7.06 -10.53
C ILE A 70 -3.00 5.82 -10.41
N SER A 71 -2.86 4.86 -11.31
CA SER A 71 -3.63 3.62 -11.33
C SER A 71 -3.36 2.75 -10.10
N ALA A 72 -2.08 2.57 -9.73
CA ALA A 72 -1.71 1.77 -8.58
C ALA A 72 -2.12 2.45 -7.26
N VAL A 73 -1.87 3.76 -7.13
CA VAL A 73 -2.23 4.53 -5.95
C VAL A 73 -3.75 4.60 -5.79
N SER A 74 -4.51 4.82 -6.87
CA SER A 74 -5.97 4.86 -6.82
C SER A 74 -6.54 3.51 -6.41
N LEU A 75 -6.02 2.40 -6.95
CA LEU A 75 -6.44 1.05 -6.59
C LEU A 75 -6.23 0.78 -5.08
N PHE A 76 -5.05 1.16 -4.55
CA PHE A 76 -4.77 1.06 -3.12
C PHE A 76 -5.83 1.80 -2.28
N TYR A 77 -6.11 3.06 -2.62
CA TYR A 77 -7.11 3.85 -1.90
C TYR A 77 -8.54 3.31 -2.06
N ALA A 78 -8.89 2.72 -3.20
CA ALA A 78 -10.19 2.07 -3.37
C ALA A 78 -10.40 0.97 -2.31
N PHE A 79 -9.45 0.05 -2.17
CA PHE A 79 -9.56 -1.04 -1.19
C PHE A 79 -9.41 -0.59 0.26
N VAL A 80 -8.55 0.39 0.54
CA VAL A 80 -8.42 0.99 1.88
C VAL A 80 -9.73 1.66 2.29
N SER A 81 -10.32 2.50 1.43
CA SER A 81 -11.59 3.18 1.73
C SER A 81 -12.74 2.20 1.89
N LEU A 82 -12.80 1.12 1.11
CA LEU A 82 -13.78 0.05 1.28
C LEU A 82 -13.62 -0.64 2.65
N SER A 83 -12.39 -1.05 2.99
CA SER A 83 -12.09 -1.77 4.24
C SER A 83 -12.37 -0.92 5.48
N VAL A 84 -11.88 0.32 5.48
CA VAL A 84 -12.10 1.33 6.52
C VAL A 84 -13.58 1.67 6.63
N GLY A 85 -14.26 1.82 5.50
CA GLY A 85 -15.69 2.10 5.43
C GLY A 85 -16.54 1.03 6.10
N VAL A 86 -16.28 -0.24 5.77
CA VAL A 86 -16.97 -1.40 6.38
C VAL A 86 -16.72 -1.43 7.91
N LEU A 87 -15.49 -1.13 8.35
CA LEU A 87 -15.17 -1.04 9.78
C LEU A 87 -15.97 0.08 10.48
N ILE A 88 -16.08 1.27 9.87
CA ILE A 88 -16.90 2.38 10.41
C ILE A 88 -18.37 1.95 10.54
N LEU A 89 -18.94 1.36 9.50
CA LEU A 89 -20.34 0.91 9.50
C LEU A 89 -20.63 -0.14 10.58
N LYS A 90 -19.66 -1.03 10.85
CA LYS A 90 -19.73 -2.04 11.91
C LYS A 90 -19.63 -1.44 13.31
N LEU A 91 -18.86 -0.37 13.49
CA LEU A 91 -18.66 0.28 14.78
C LEU A 91 -19.77 1.27 15.14
N LEU A 92 -20.50 1.81 14.15
CA LEU A 92 -21.63 2.72 14.39
C LEU A 92 -22.78 2.03 15.16
N PRO A 93 -23.32 2.67 16.22
CA PRO A 93 -24.38 2.07 17.03
C PRO A 93 -25.65 1.84 16.21
N GLY A 94 -26.32 0.70 16.47
CA GLY A 94 -27.47 0.26 15.68
C GLY A 94 -28.78 1.01 15.95
N LYS A 95 -28.97 1.58 17.15
CA LYS A 95 -30.20 2.28 17.54
C LYS A 95 -30.09 3.76 17.16
N GLY A 96 -30.84 4.21 16.16
CA GLY A 96 -31.01 5.63 15.81
C GLY A 96 -30.12 6.19 14.67
N ASN A 97 -29.05 5.49 14.28
CA ASN A 97 -28.07 6.03 13.33
C ASN A 97 -28.24 5.52 11.88
N ALA A 98 -29.46 5.19 11.47
CA ALA A 98 -29.72 4.67 10.12
C ALA A 98 -29.29 5.66 9.03
N LEU A 99 -29.61 6.95 9.20
CA LEU A 99 -29.19 8.01 8.27
C LEU A 99 -27.66 8.12 8.16
N ALA A 100 -26.96 8.10 9.29
CA ALA A 100 -25.50 8.16 9.29
C ALA A 100 -24.89 6.96 8.53
N LYS A 101 -25.41 5.74 8.76
CA LYS A 101 -24.97 4.55 8.04
C LYS A 101 -25.20 4.67 6.54
N ILE A 102 -26.35 5.19 6.10
CA ILE A 102 -26.64 5.41 4.68
C ILE A 102 -25.65 6.42 4.09
N VAL A 103 -25.41 7.55 4.76
CA VAL A 103 -24.47 8.58 4.30
C VAL A 103 -23.06 8.01 4.17
N PHE A 104 -22.56 7.32 5.20
CA PHE A 104 -21.24 6.69 5.14
C PHE A 104 -21.17 5.67 4.01
N SER A 105 -22.17 4.79 3.84
CA SER A 105 -22.21 3.82 2.74
C SER A 105 -22.13 4.49 1.37
N LEU A 106 -22.86 5.59 1.15
CA LEU A 106 -22.81 6.34 -0.11
C LEU A 106 -21.43 6.95 -0.36
N VAL A 107 -20.82 7.55 0.67
CA VAL A 107 -19.46 8.12 0.57
C VAL A 107 -18.43 7.02 0.28
N ILE A 108 -18.48 5.90 0.98
CA ILE A 108 -17.57 4.76 0.78
C ILE A 108 -17.69 4.24 -0.64
N LEU A 109 -18.92 4.02 -1.12
CA LEU A 109 -19.17 3.52 -2.46
C LEU A 109 -18.69 4.51 -3.52
N PHE A 110 -18.96 5.80 -3.33
CA PHE A 110 -18.49 6.86 -4.22
C PHE A 110 -16.96 6.87 -4.33
N VAL A 111 -16.26 6.90 -3.18
CA VAL A 111 -14.78 6.89 -3.16
C VAL A 111 -14.24 5.62 -3.80
N PHE A 112 -14.82 4.46 -3.49
CA PHE A 112 -14.41 3.19 -4.08
C PHE A 112 -14.52 3.19 -5.60
N ILE A 113 -15.69 3.59 -6.15
CA ILE A 113 -15.92 3.62 -7.59
C ILE A 113 -14.94 4.58 -8.28
N VAL A 114 -14.83 5.81 -7.77
CA VAL A 114 -13.96 6.83 -8.38
C VAL A 114 -12.49 6.40 -8.37
N CYS A 115 -12.01 5.85 -7.26
CA CYS A 115 -10.63 5.37 -7.15
C CYS A 115 -10.37 4.09 -7.96
N LEU A 116 -11.40 3.33 -8.31
CA LEU A 116 -11.26 2.15 -9.19
C LEU A 116 -11.13 2.54 -10.67
N LEU A 117 -11.64 3.71 -11.08
CA LEU A 117 -11.67 4.14 -12.49
C LEU A 117 -10.30 4.13 -13.17
N PRO A 118 -9.21 4.70 -12.59
CA PRO A 118 -7.91 4.74 -13.29
C PRO A 118 -7.34 3.34 -13.54
N PHE A 119 -7.59 2.40 -12.62
CA PHE A 119 -7.21 1.01 -12.81
C PHE A 119 -8.03 0.34 -13.90
N ALA A 120 -9.36 0.51 -13.89
CA ALA A 120 -10.25 -0.02 -14.92
C ALA A 120 -9.97 0.56 -16.31
N ALA A 121 -9.49 1.81 -16.38
CA ALA A 121 -9.12 2.50 -17.62
C ALA A 121 -7.76 2.05 -18.18
N SER A 122 -6.90 1.44 -17.36
CA SER A 122 -5.52 1.10 -17.73
C SER A 122 -5.40 0.26 -19.02
N PRO A 123 -6.22 -0.78 -19.28
CA PRO A 123 -6.14 -1.52 -20.55
C PRO A 123 -6.40 -0.66 -21.78
N PHE A 124 -7.34 0.30 -21.68
CA PHE A 124 -7.66 1.21 -22.78
C PHE A 124 -6.54 2.23 -22.99
N MET A 125 -5.96 2.76 -21.90
CA MET A 125 -4.81 3.66 -21.99
C MET A 125 -3.60 2.99 -22.63
N VAL A 126 -3.31 1.74 -22.29
CA VAL A 126 -2.21 0.96 -22.90
C VAL A 126 -2.44 0.78 -24.40
N LYS A 127 -3.66 0.38 -24.79
CA LYS A 127 -4.02 0.22 -26.20
C LYS A 127 -3.92 1.53 -26.98
N ASN A 128 -4.37 2.64 -26.38
CA ASN A 128 -4.27 3.95 -27.01
C ASN A 128 -2.81 4.38 -27.15
N ALA A 129 -1.99 4.19 -26.12
CA ALA A 129 -0.57 4.50 -26.18
C ALA A 129 0.14 3.69 -27.28
N GLU A 130 -0.17 2.41 -27.43
CA GLU A 130 0.33 1.57 -28.52
C GLU A 130 -0.12 2.09 -29.90
N THR A 131 -1.40 2.45 -30.03
CA THR A 131 -1.94 3.00 -31.27
C THR A 131 -1.28 4.32 -31.65
N GLU A 132 -1.11 5.23 -30.68
CA GLU A 132 -0.44 6.52 -30.87
C GLU A 132 1.04 6.34 -31.23
N TYR A 133 1.71 5.37 -30.60
CA TYR A 133 3.09 5.02 -30.93
C TYR A 133 3.22 4.51 -32.36
N ILE A 134 2.37 3.56 -32.77
CA ILE A 134 2.33 3.04 -34.14
C ILE A 134 2.02 4.16 -35.15
N GLN A 135 1.11 5.09 -34.82
CA GLN A 135 0.80 6.22 -35.68
C GLN A 135 1.98 7.19 -35.85
N ALA A 136 2.77 7.40 -34.79
CA ALA A 136 3.89 8.33 -34.81
C ALA A 136 5.16 7.74 -35.44
N PHE A 137 5.44 6.45 -35.20
CA PHE A 137 6.70 5.80 -35.55
C PHE A 137 6.55 4.67 -36.59
N GLY A 138 5.33 4.34 -37.02
CA GLY A 138 5.06 3.20 -37.90
C GLY A 138 5.13 1.85 -37.18
N GLU A 139 4.87 0.77 -37.91
CA GLU A 139 4.99 -0.61 -37.39
C GLU A 139 6.38 -1.23 -37.64
N GLU A 140 7.30 -0.46 -38.24
CA GLU A 140 8.63 -0.93 -38.67
C GLU A 140 9.48 -1.44 -37.51
N PHE A 141 9.26 -0.91 -36.29
CA PHE A 141 9.92 -1.38 -35.08
C PHE A 141 9.59 -2.85 -34.74
N LEU A 142 8.39 -3.34 -35.09
CA LEU A 142 7.99 -4.74 -34.87
C LEU A 142 8.76 -5.71 -35.78
N ALA A 143 9.25 -5.21 -36.92
CA ALA A 143 10.07 -5.97 -37.87
C ALA A 143 11.58 -5.75 -37.67
N SER A 144 11.98 -4.86 -36.76
CA SER A 144 13.38 -4.58 -36.49
C SER A 144 14.03 -5.77 -35.76
N PRO A 145 15.20 -6.26 -36.21
CA PRO A 145 15.97 -7.25 -35.46
C PRO A 145 16.45 -6.74 -34.10
N GLU A 146 16.37 -5.43 -33.83
CA GLU A 146 16.63 -4.85 -32.50
C GLU A 146 15.50 -5.12 -31.50
N TYR A 147 14.28 -5.38 -31.98
CA TYR A 147 13.15 -5.87 -31.19
C TYR A 147 13.13 -7.40 -31.14
N ASP A 148 14.33 -8.01 -31.05
CA ASP A 148 14.46 -9.43 -30.82
C ASP A 148 13.88 -9.80 -29.44
N LEU A 149 12.66 -10.33 -29.47
CA LEU A 149 11.86 -10.78 -28.35
C LEU A 149 12.58 -11.80 -27.45
N GLU A 150 13.67 -12.40 -27.90
CA GLU A 150 14.44 -13.34 -27.10
C GLU A 150 15.18 -12.64 -25.94
N HIS A 151 15.63 -11.40 -26.14
CA HIS A 151 16.42 -10.64 -25.18
C HIS A 151 15.58 -9.68 -24.32
N PHE A 152 14.37 -9.35 -24.77
CA PHE A 152 13.41 -8.59 -23.97
C PHE A 152 12.67 -9.48 -22.97
N ARG A 153 12.16 -8.87 -21.89
CA ARG A 153 11.26 -9.60 -20.98
C ARG A 153 10.02 -10.04 -21.75
N LYS A 154 9.79 -11.35 -21.78
CA LYS A 154 8.57 -11.97 -22.31
C LYS A 154 7.34 -11.72 -21.44
N VAL A 155 7.55 -11.30 -20.20
CA VAL A 155 6.50 -10.98 -19.23
C VAL A 155 6.52 -9.50 -18.87
N ARG A 156 5.34 -8.96 -18.56
CA ARG A 156 5.20 -7.55 -18.15
C ARG A 156 6.00 -7.29 -16.88
N PHE A 157 6.54 -6.07 -16.78
CA PHE A 157 7.23 -5.63 -15.57
C PHE A 157 6.33 -5.78 -14.34
N SER A 158 6.87 -6.41 -13.31
CA SER A 158 6.18 -6.65 -12.04
C SER A 158 6.91 -5.88 -10.93
N ILE A 159 6.18 -4.98 -10.26
CA ILE A 159 6.71 -4.22 -9.11
C ILE A 159 7.12 -5.16 -7.97
N PRO A 160 6.33 -6.20 -7.60
CA PRO A 160 6.79 -7.20 -6.64
C PRO A 160 8.10 -7.87 -7.07
N GLU A 161 8.25 -8.28 -8.33
CA GLU A 161 9.50 -8.86 -8.82
C GLU A 161 10.69 -7.89 -8.75
N TYR A 162 10.44 -6.60 -8.96
CA TYR A 162 11.47 -5.59 -8.83
C TYR A 162 11.97 -5.45 -7.38
N PHE A 163 11.06 -5.50 -6.39
CA PHE A 163 11.42 -5.38 -4.98
C PHE A 163 11.90 -6.68 -4.33
N PHE A 164 11.32 -7.81 -4.72
CA PHE A 164 11.67 -9.13 -4.17
C PHE A 164 12.77 -9.84 -4.98
N CYS A 165 13.27 -9.18 -6.02
CA CYS A 165 14.14 -9.73 -7.05
C CYS A 165 13.48 -10.90 -7.80
N ILE A 166 13.95 -11.10 -9.02
CA ILE A 166 13.71 -12.33 -9.77
C ILE A 166 14.97 -13.15 -9.59
N VAL A 167 14.82 -14.46 -9.41
CA VAL A 167 15.96 -15.37 -9.51
C VAL A 167 16.51 -15.22 -10.92
N SER A 168 17.68 -14.59 -11.05
CA SER A 168 18.42 -14.57 -12.29
C SER A 168 19.10 -15.92 -12.46
N GLU A 169 19.13 -16.41 -13.68
CA GLU A 169 19.89 -17.60 -14.09
C GLU A 169 20.87 -17.20 -15.20
N GLY A 170 21.79 -18.08 -15.60
CA GLY A 170 22.66 -17.81 -16.75
C GLY A 170 23.95 -17.02 -16.45
N PHE A 171 24.34 -16.89 -15.18
CA PHE A 171 25.63 -16.30 -14.78
C PHE A 171 26.41 -17.25 -13.85
N ALA A 172 27.74 -17.17 -13.93
CA ALA A 172 28.66 -17.79 -13.00
C ALA A 172 29.05 -16.79 -11.91
N VAL A 173 29.13 -17.27 -10.67
CA VAL A 173 29.59 -16.47 -9.53
C VAL A 173 30.94 -16.99 -9.08
N ARG A 174 31.93 -16.09 -9.04
CA ARG A 174 33.22 -16.34 -8.39
C ARG A 174 33.25 -15.51 -7.11
N LYS A 175 33.21 -16.19 -5.97
CA LYS A 175 33.17 -15.55 -4.66
C LYS A 175 34.56 -15.34 -4.07
N ASP A 176 34.67 -14.38 -3.18
CA ASP A 176 35.85 -14.15 -2.34
C ASP A 176 37.15 -13.95 -3.16
N ILE A 177 37.08 -13.22 -4.27
CA ILE A 177 38.26 -12.91 -5.08
C ILE A 177 39.08 -11.87 -4.32
N PRO A 178 40.37 -12.12 -4.01
CA PRO A 178 41.20 -11.16 -3.31
C PRO A 178 41.45 -9.93 -4.19
N PHE A 179 40.98 -8.76 -3.74
CA PHE A 179 41.24 -7.48 -4.39
C PHE A 179 42.49 -6.81 -3.85
N TYR A 180 42.67 -6.85 -2.53
CA TYR A 180 43.76 -6.15 -1.85
C TYR A 180 44.14 -6.87 -0.57
N GLN A 181 45.45 -6.94 -0.31
CA GLN A 181 45.98 -7.41 0.95
C GLN A 181 47.04 -6.41 1.43
N GLY A 182 46.71 -5.66 2.48
CA GLY A 182 47.61 -4.68 3.07
C GLY A 182 48.71 -5.39 3.86
N THR A 183 49.94 -5.19 3.43
CA THR A 183 51.14 -5.78 4.06
C THR A 183 51.89 -4.79 4.93
N GLU A 184 51.61 -3.49 4.84
CA GLU A 184 52.40 -2.41 5.44
C GLU A 184 51.53 -1.34 6.14
N ASP A 185 52.19 -0.63 7.07
CA ASP A 185 51.66 0.51 7.83
C ASP A 185 50.25 0.33 8.41
N VAL A 186 49.35 1.26 8.13
CA VAL A 186 47.98 1.33 8.66
C VAL A 186 47.06 0.24 8.11
N ASP A 187 47.41 -0.34 6.96
CA ASP A 187 46.59 -1.34 6.27
C ASP A 187 47.06 -2.77 6.55
N LYS A 188 48.08 -2.95 7.41
CA LYS A 188 48.64 -4.27 7.73
C LYS A 188 47.57 -5.21 8.29
N GLY A 189 47.24 -6.24 7.52
CA GLY A 189 46.23 -7.24 7.85
C GLY A 189 44.84 -6.98 7.25
N LEU A 190 44.64 -5.84 6.59
CA LEU A 190 43.42 -5.56 5.82
C LEU A 190 43.39 -6.47 4.59
N ARG A 191 42.27 -7.18 4.39
CA ARG A 191 42.02 -8.01 3.22
C ARG A 191 40.67 -7.65 2.64
N LEU A 192 40.67 -7.16 1.40
CA LEU A 192 39.46 -6.83 0.67
C LEU A 192 39.20 -7.93 -0.34
N TYR A 193 37.97 -8.42 -0.35
CA TYR A 193 37.49 -9.42 -1.29
C TYR A 193 36.27 -8.87 -2.00
N PHE A 194 36.02 -9.38 -3.21
CA PHE A 194 34.83 -9.09 -3.97
C PHE A 194 34.30 -10.36 -4.64
N ASP A 195 33.01 -10.34 -4.92
CA ASP A 195 32.35 -11.37 -5.71
C ASP A 195 32.20 -10.86 -7.14
N ALA A 196 32.58 -11.69 -8.12
CA ALA A 196 32.38 -11.41 -9.53
C ALA A 196 31.22 -12.24 -10.08
N TYR A 197 30.28 -11.55 -10.74
CA TYR A 197 29.15 -12.14 -11.44
C TYR A 197 29.40 -12.00 -12.94
N THR A 198 29.65 -13.10 -13.62
CA THR A 198 30.05 -13.13 -15.04
C THR A 198 29.11 -14.00 -15.85
N PRO A 199 28.91 -13.75 -17.15
CA PRO A 199 28.21 -14.67 -18.04
C PRO A 199 28.83 -16.08 -18.00
N ILE A 200 28.04 -17.13 -18.27
CA ILE A 200 28.53 -18.53 -18.30
C ILE A 200 29.41 -18.80 -19.53
N VAL A 201 29.22 -18.05 -20.61
CA VAL A 201 29.94 -18.17 -21.89
C VAL A 201 30.82 -16.94 -22.10
N ASP A 202 31.99 -17.11 -22.71
CA ASP A 202 32.95 -16.02 -22.94
C ASP A 202 32.27 -14.84 -23.66
N GLY A 203 32.25 -13.68 -23.00
CA GLY A 203 31.45 -12.51 -23.38
C GLY A 203 32.17 -11.56 -24.33
N ASP A 204 33.14 -12.04 -25.11
CA ASP A 204 33.86 -11.24 -26.11
C ASP A 204 32.93 -10.62 -27.16
N THR A 205 31.74 -11.19 -27.34
CA THR A 205 30.69 -10.67 -28.22
C THR A 205 29.62 -9.83 -27.50
N LEU A 206 29.70 -9.66 -26.18
CA LEU A 206 28.76 -8.84 -25.44
C LEU A 206 29.10 -7.35 -25.62
N PRO A 207 28.09 -6.49 -25.82
CA PRO A 207 28.31 -5.05 -25.86
C PRO A 207 28.95 -4.59 -24.55
N GLY A 208 30.13 -3.97 -24.64
CA GLY A 208 30.94 -3.59 -23.48
C GLY A 208 32.17 -4.47 -23.21
N GLY A 209 32.40 -5.54 -23.99
CA GLY A 209 33.66 -6.30 -23.95
C GLY A 209 33.99 -6.87 -22.57
N ASN A 210 33.03 -7.58 -21.96
CA ASN A 210 33.07 -8.08 -20.58
C ASN A 210 33.01 -7.02 -19.45
N SER A 211 32.68 -5.75 -19.74
CA SER A 211 32.32 -4.82 -18.66
C SER A 211 30.84 -4.98 -18.29
N VAL A 212 30.56 -5.44 -17.07
CA VAL A 212 29.30 -5.20 -16.36
C VAL A 212 29.40 -3.94 -15.51
#